data_AF-A0A946W7T9-F1
#
_entry.id   AF-A0A946W7T9-F1
#
_cell.length_a   1.000
_cell.length_b   1.000
_cell.length_c   1.000
_cell.angle_alpha   90.00
_cell.angle_beta   90.00
_cell.angle_gamma   90.00
#
_symmetry.space_group_name_H-M   'P 1'
#
loop_
_entity.id
_entity.type
_entity.pdbx_description
1 polymer ?
#
loop_
_entity_poly.entity_id
_entity_poly.type
_entity_poly.pdbx_seq_one_letter_code
_entity_poly.pdbx_strand_id
1 'polypeptide(L)' 'IPIHIYAALALLMIMTVNAIFNHAGWEIYPQNWLDGWWGKNIITASHHNLHHTNFKGNYGLYFRFWDKLCGTDVGLFKR' A
#
# COMPACT_ATOMS: atom_id res chain seq x y z
N ILE A 1 16.13 20.11 10.91
CA ILE A 1 16.28 19.05 11.95
C ILE A 1 17.43 18.16 11.51
N PRO A 2 18.50 17.98 12.30
CA PRO A 2 19.56 17.05 11.95
C PRO A 2 18.99 15.63 11.87
N ILE A 3 19.20 14.96 10.74
CA ILE A 3 18.79 13.57 10.51
C ILE A 3 20.03 12.71 10.40
N HIS A 4 20.00 11.54 11.06
CA HIS A 4 21.07 10.56 10.93
C HIS A 4 21.08 10.01 9.50
N ILE A 5 22.24 9.97 8.84
CA ILE A 5 22.32 9.55 7.43
C ILE A 5 21.77 8.13 7.21
N TYR A 6 22.08 7.19 8.11
CA TYR A 6 21.50 5.84 8.05
C TYR A 6 19.99 5.81 8.22
N ALA A 7 19.40 6.70 9.04
CA ALA A 7 17.94 6.78 9.18
C ALA A 7 17.30 7.30 7.88
N ALA A 8 17.91 8.31 7.23
CA ALA A 8 17.46 8.79 5.93
C ALA A 8 17.51 7.69 4.86
N LEU A 9 18.63 6.97 4.79
CA LEU A 9 18.82 5.89 3.83
C LEU A 9 17.85 4.73 4.06
N ALA A 10 17.63 4.34 5.32
CA ALA A 10 16.65 3.31 5.66
C ALA A 10 15.24 3.72 5.26
N LEU A 11 14.84 4.97 5.56
CA LEU A 11 13.53 5.49 5.18
C LEU A 11 13.37 5.52 3.66
N LEU A 12 14.36 6.04 2.92
CA LEU A 12 14.35 6.09 1.46
C LEU A 12 14.28 4.70 0.84
N MET A 13 15.00 3.73 1.39
CA MET A 13 14.93 2.34 0.93
C MET A 13 13.52 1.76 1.15
N ILE A 14 12.93 1.94 2.33
CA ILE A 14 11.57 1.48 2.63
C ILE A 14 10.56 2.15 1.69
N MET A 15 10.67 3.46 1.48
CA MET A 15 9.82 4.20 0.55
C MET A 15 9.95 3.67 -0.88
N THR A 16 11.18 3.42 -1.33
CA THR A 16 11.46 2.94 -2.68
C THR A 16 10.86 1.55 -2.91
N VAL A 17 11.09 0.63 -1.97
CA VAL A 17 10.54 -0.74 -2.06
C VAL A 17 9.01 -0.73 -2.09
N ASN A 18 8.38 0.08 -1.23
CA ASN A 18 6.92 0.19 -1.22
C ASN A 18 6.37 0.85 -2.49
N ALA A 19 7.04 1.88 -3.02
CA ALA A 19 6.63 2.53 -4.26
C ALA A 19 6.66 1.55 -5.44
N ILE A 20 7.70 0.70 -5.53
CA ILE A 20 7.79 -0.35 -6.55
C ILE A 20 6.60 -1.32 -6.42
N PHE A 21 6.32 -1.83 -5.21
CA PHE A 21 5.22 -2.78 -5.02
C PHE A 21 3.84 -2.17 -5.31
N ASN A 22 3.58 -0.93 -4.88
CA ASN A 22 2.29 -0.28 -5.05
C ASN A 22 2.01 0.19 -6.48
N HIS A 23 3.06 0.45 -7.28
CA HIS A 23 2.96 0.91 -8.67
C HIS A 23 3.38 -0.12 -9.72
N ALA A 24 3.58 -1.38 -9.33
CA ALA A 24 3.96 -2.44 -10.26
C ALA A 24 2.92 -2.66 -11.38
N GLY A 25 1.66 -2.27 -11.17
CA GLY A 25 0.56 -2.47 -12.13
C GLY A 25 -0.07 -3.86 -12.09
N TRP A 26 0.52 -4.79 -11.34
CA TRP A 26 -0.06 -6.10 -11.03
C TRP A 26 0.33 -6.55 -9.62
N GLU A 27 -0.38 -7.54 -9.09
CA GLU A 27 -0.07 -8.10 -7.77
C GLU A 27 1.18 -8.98 -7.81
N ILE A 28 2.18 -8.61 -7.02
CA ILE A 28 3.42 -9.38 -6.87
C ILE A 28 3.26 -10.46 -5.78
N TYR A 29 2.33 -10.26 -4.85
CA TYR A 29 2.09 -11.19 -3.76
C TYR A 29 1.27 -12.41 -4.22
N PRO A 30 1.51 -13.60 -3.65
CA PRO A 30 0.73 -14.77 -3.97
C PRO A 30 -0.74 -14.62 -3.56
N GLN A 31 -1.66 -15.26 -4.29
CA GLN A 31 -3.11 -15.09 -4.10
C GLN A 31 -3.57 -15.38 -2.66
N ASN A 32 -3.02 -16.41 -2.01
CA ASN A 32 -3.35 -16.74 -0.62
C ASN A 32 -2.98 -15.64 0.39
N TRP A 33 -2.00 -14.78 0.08
CA TRP A 33 -1.66 -13.62 0.91
C TRP A 33 -2.64 -12.48 0.70
N LEU A 34 -3.06 -12.26 -0.55
CA LEU A 34 -4.06 -11.26 -0.92
C LEU A 34 -5.41 -11.57 -0.26
N ASP A 35 -5.82 -12.84 -0.25
CA ASP A 35 -7.06 -13.28 0.40
C ASP A 35 -6.91 -13.37 1.94
N GLY A 36 -5.66 -13.44 2.41
CA GLY A 36 -5.27 -13.59 3.81
C GLY A 36 -5.10 -12.28 4.57
N TRP A 37 -4.26 -12.32 5.61
CA TRP A 37 -4.03 -11.18 6.49
C TRP A 37 -3.32 -10.02 5.78
N TRP A 38 -2.39 -10.32 4.88
CA TRP A 38 -1.58 -9.31 4.19
C TRP A 38 -2.43 -8.42 3.29
N GLY A 39 -3.21 -9.01 2.37
CA GLY A 39 -4.07 -8.23 1.48
C GLY A 39 -5.13 -7.44 2.23
N LYS A 40 -5.57 -7.89 3.42
CA LYS A 40 -6.49 -7.14 4.27
C LYS A 40 -5.84 -5.93 4.93
N ASN A 41 -4.54 -5.91 5.20
CA ASN A 41 -3.94 -4.89 6.08
C ASN A 41 -2.86 -4.02 5.41
N ILE A 42 -2.26 -4.48 4.32
CA ILE A 42 -1.20 -3.78 3.60
C ILE A 42 -1.74 -3.22 2.28
N ILE A 43 -1.17 -2.10 1.85
CA ILE A 43 -1.46 -1.52 0.54
C ILE A 43 -0.81 -2.39 -0.53
N THR A 44 -1.61 -2.86 -1.48
CA THR A 44 -1.14 -3.65 -2.62
C THR A 44 -1.24 -2.85 -3.91
N ALA A 45 -0.71 -3.38 -5.01
CA ALA A 45 -0.78 -2.74 -6.32
C ALA A 45 -2.24 -2.44 -6.73
N SER A 46 -3.16 -3.40 -6.54
CA SER A 46 -4.58 -3.20 -6.86
C SER A 46 -5.24 -2.17 -5.95
N HIS A 47 -4.92 -2.19 -4.65
CA HIS A 47 -5.46 -1.23 -3.68
C HIS A 47 -5.10 0.21 -4.07
N HIS A 48 -3.83 0.42 -4.40
CA HIS A 48 -3.29 1.73 -4.77
C HIS A 48 -3.74 2.17 -6.17
N ASN A 49 -3.84 1.23 -7.12
CA ASN A 49 -4.38 1.53 -8.43
C ASN A 49 -5.86 1.98 -8.35
N LEU A 50 -6.65 1.36 -7.47
CA LEU A 50 -8.04 1.76 -7.27
C LEU A 50 -8.16 3.19 -6.70
N HIS A 51 -7.23 3.58 -5.83
CA HIS A 51 -7.10 4.97 -5.38
C HIS A 51 -6.86 5.92 -6.57
N HIS A 52 -5.92 5.62 -7.47
CA HIS A 52 -5.65 6.44 -8.65
C HIS A 52 -6.73 6.38 -9.73
N THR A 53 -7.60 5.38 -9.70
CA THR A 53 -8.71 5.27 -10.65
C THR A 53 -9.90 6.10 -10.18
N ASN A 54 -10.26 5.99 -8.89
CA ASN A 54 -11.51 6.55 -8.36
C ASN A 54 -11.31 7.79 -7.48
N PHE A 55 -10.13 7.98 -6.91
CA PHE A 55 -9.74 9.05 -5.95
C PHE A 55 -10.70 9.23 -4.75
N LYS A 56 -11.52 8.22 -4.46
CA LYS A 56 -12.55 8.20 -3.41
C LYS A 56 -12.34 7.02 -2.45
N GLY A 57 -11.20 7.00 -1.77
CA GLY A 57 -10.82 5.97 -0.81
C GLY A 57 -9.36 5.53 -0.97
N ASN A 58 -8.96 4.55 -0.17
CA ASN A 58 -7.66 3.90 -0.20
C ASN A 58 -6.49 4.91 -0.10
N TYR A 59 -6.55 5.83 0.88
CA TYR A 59 -5.60 6.93 1.05
C TYR A 59 -4.27 6.52 1.70
N GLY A 60 -4.20 5.33 2.30
CA GLY A 60 -3.00 4.83 2.96
C GLY A 60 -1.83 4.58 2.01
N LEU A 61 -0.61 4.77 2.51
CA LEU A 61 0.65 4.56 1.76
C LEU A 61 1.27 3.18 2.00
N TYR A 62 1.17 2.65 3.23
CA TYR A 62 1.79 1.39 3.64
C TYR A 62 0.77 0.41 4.22
N PHE A 63 -0.16 0.93 5.03
CA PHE A 63 -1.16 0.15 5.73
C PHE A 63 -2.55 0.67 5.44
N ARG A 64 -3.52 -0.26 5.42
CA ARG A 64 -4.96 0.01 5.28
C ARG A 64 -5.62 0.41 6.60
N PHE A 65 -4.86 0.46 7.70
CA PHE A 65 -5.39 0.68 9.05
C PHE A 65 -6.26 1.95 9.15
N TRP A 66 -5.72 3.09 8.70
CA TRP A 66 -6.45 4.36 8.75
C TRP A 66 -7.63 4.39 7.79
N ASP A 67 -7.50 3.76 6.62
CA ASP A 67 -8.61 3.64 5.69
C ASP A 67 -9.78 2.85 6.29
N LYS A 68 -9.49 1.76 7.02
CA LYS A 68 -10.52 1.01 7.72
C LYS A 68 -11.15 1.80 8.86
N LEU A 69 -10.32 2.48 9.66
CA LEU A 69 -10.81 3.25 10.81
C LEU A 69 -11.71 4.41 10.37
N CYS A 70 -11.36 5.06 9.25
CA CYS A 70 -12.09 6.19 8.70
C CYS A 70 -13.20 5.79 7.70
N GLY A 71 -13.38 4.49 7.43
CA GLY A 71 -14.37 4.01 6.47
C GLY A 71 -14.06 4.36 5.00
N THR A 72 -12.80 4.58 4.67
CA THR A 72 -12.31 4.90 3.32
C THR A 72 -11.60 3.73 2.64
N ASP A 73 -11.59 2.55 3.26
CA ASP A 73 -11.08 1.32 2.64
C ASP A 73 -12.12 0.75 1.66
N VAL A 74 -11.84 0.89 0.36
CA VAL A 74 -12.66 0.35 -0.73
C VAL A 74 -12.15 -1.00 -1.25
N GLY A 75 -11.09 -1.54 -0.65
CA GLY A 75 -10.59 -2.88 -0.93
C GLY A 75 -9.67 -2.97 -2.15
N LEU A 76 -9.65 -4.17 -2.74
CA LEU A 76 -8.90 -4.53 -3.93
C LEU A 76 -9.85 -4.62 -5.13
N PHE A 77 -9.30 -4.58 -6.34
CA PHE A 77 -10.08 -4.98 -7.52
C PHE A 77 -10.65 -6.39 -7.33
N LYS A 78 -11.96 -6.54 -7.49
CA LYS A 78 -12.58 -7.86 -7.62
C LYS A 78 -12.32 -8.34 -9.04
N ARG A 79 -11.68 -9.50 -9.18
CA ARG A 79 -11.61 -10.21 -10.46
C ARG A 79 -13.00 -10.69 -10.87
#